data_AF-A0A946MMX5-F1
#
_entry.id   AF-A0A946MMX5-F1
#
_cell.length_a   1.000
_cell.length_b   1.000
_cell.length_c   1.000
_cell.angle_alpha   90.00
_cell.angle_beta   90.00
_cell.angle_gamma   90.00
#
_symmetry.space_group_name_H-M   'P 1'
#
loop_
_entity.id
_entity.type
_entity.pdbx_description
1 polymer ?
#
loop_
_entity_poly.entity_id
_entity_poly.type
_entity_poly.pdbx_seq_one_letter_code
_entity_poly.pdbx_strand_id
1 'polypeptide(L)'
;MSQDEHIEETQEQPVDPSPQVDQDAQEVVGATREAAPDIDQKQAKKDAAEGKKAEDNKRKELIGAYETAVKLFVKTRLGRRALRDKYWTDKDWHKREYLAPKNIVGRQKKLFKKQIGYMWKHSPYMRIKMEGEGIIKAKEIKKLEDLERLPFISNADLSGSQSEAPPYGDVCCVASDEVTGVATSDKASAAPRYFITSKRDVANTYRLARPLITAGVRADDVVVVLGNSESFWAFKPLCEVLKVDFGCLVIMVDGTDAKKHMEVITHFKATVLVGTSSQVQALGDTADLLGMDAAHSTVRLLITGGEIGIGSSEEIGKVMQEVWGAKAFEIYGCADVGILAWSCDAQHGLHLMEDDYIFEVIDPKTKQEVSVGAEGELVVTPLLNQTVPVTRYRTQDIVTMLADPCGCRRSVRRIVIKRRLAEEPVELPPVIPEKEHIDPEPTLVGVGAGSSLENLDWEPPSEKGDKKSPANESSDKIE
;
A
#
# COMPACT_ATOMS: atom_id res chain seq x y z
N MET A 1 -29.93 71.10 -11.29
CA MET A 1 -30.15 70.47 -12.60
C MET A 1 -30.25 68.97 -12.32
N SER A 2 -31.44 68.48 -11.93
CA SER A 2 -32.54 68.02 -12.81
C SER A 2 -32.11 66.71 -13.52
N GLN A 3 -32.68 65.56 -13.11
CA GLN A 3 -33.87 64.90 -13.71
C GLN A 3 -33.61 64.41 -15.14
N ASP A 4 -34.12 63.31 -15.69
CA ASP A 4 -34.93 62.13 -15.29
C ASP A 4 -35.00 61.23 -16.56
N GLU A 5 -35.70 60.10 -16.46
CA GLU A 5 -36.29 59.22 -17.50
C GLU A 5 -35.52 57.91 -17.78
N HIS A 6 -35.94 56.73 -17.27
CA HIS A 6 -37.16 55.91 -17.45
C HIS A 6 -37.15 55.00 -18.69
N ILE A 7 -37.40 53.71 -18.46
CA ILE A 7 -38.28 52.74 -19.15
C ILE A 7 -38.08 51.40 -18.38
N GLU A 8 -38.89 51.06 -17.37
CA GLU A 8 -40.20 50.38 -17.34
C GLU A 8 -40.17 48.84 -17.36
N GLU A 9 -40.57 48.27 -16.21
CA GLU A 9 -40.88 46.86 -15.94
C GLU A 9 -42.23 46.44 -16.56
N THR A 10 -42.40 45.15 -16.85
CA THR A 10 -43.72 44.50 -16.71
C THR A 10 -43.56 43.17 -15.99
N GLN A 11 -44.20 43.12 -14.81
CA GLN A 11 -44.47 41.93 -14.00
C GLN A 11 -45.65 41.16 -14.55
N GLU A 12 -45.69 39.84 -14.36
CA GLU A 12 -46.94 39.10 -14.17
C GLU A 12 -46.69 37.79 -13.37
N GLN A 13 -47.44 37.61 -12.28
CA GLN A 13 -47.75 36.35 -11.58
C GLN A 13 -49.29 36.23 -11.55
N PRO A 14 -49.88 35.13 -11.02
CA PRO A 14 -49.94 33.74 -11.50
C PRO A 14 -51.43 33.34 -11.71
N VAL A 15 -51.77 32.05 -11.96
CA VAL A 15 -52.99 31.30 -11.47
C VAL A 15 -53.16 29.98 -12.26
N ASP A 16 -53.32 28.88 -11.52
CA ASP A 16 -53.91 27.56 -11.88
C ASP A 16 -55.36 27.55 -11.30
N PRO A 17 -56.41 26.82 -11.77
CA PRO A 17 -56.37 25.44 -12.28
C PRO A 17 -57.38 24.97 -13.37
N SER A 18 -57.03 23.84 -14.01
CA SER A 18 -57.87 22.76 -14.60
C SER A 18 -59.22 23.06 -15.30
N PRO A 19 -59.50 22.47 -16.49
CA PRO A 19 -60.87 22.20 -16.90
C PRO A 19 -61.23 20.70 -16.99
N GLN A 20 -62.51 20.50 -16.73
CA GLN A 20 -63.29 19.29 -16.56
C GLN A 20 -63.32 18.35 -17.77
N VAL A 21 -63.60 17.09 -17.44
CA VAL A 21 -64.02 15.98 -18.31
C VAL A 21 -65.29 16.37 -19.08
N ASP A 22 -65.27 16.20 -20.41
CA ASP A 22 -66.48 16.19 -21.22
C ASP A 22 -66.73 14.76 -21.73
N GLN A 23 -67.71 14.11 -21.12
CA GLN A 23 -68.32 12.87 -21.57
C GLN A 23 -69.39 13.25 -22.58
N ASP A 24 -69.09 13.19 -23.89
CA ASP A 24 -70.09 12.97 -24.95
C ASP A 24 -69.43 13.09 -26.33
N ALA A 25 -68.82 11.99 -26.80
CA ALA A 25 -68.57 11.74 -28.22
C ALA A 25 -68.12 10.27 -28.44
N GLN A 26 -68.89 9.32 -27.91
CA GLN A 26 -68.90 7.94 -28.41
C GLN A 26 -70.16 7.77 -29.28
N GLU A 27 -70.00 7.06 -30.40
CA GLU A 27 -70.99 6.76 -31.44
C GLU A 27 -71.25 7.96 -32.39
N VAL A 28 -70.90 7.97 -33.68
CA VAL A 28 -71.07 6.95 -34.72
C VAL A 28 -70.13 7.30 -35.89
N VAL A 29 -69.10 6.48 -36.18
CA VAL A 29 -68.71 6.11 -37.55
C VAL A 29 -68.07 4.71 -37.48
N GLY A 30 -68.90 3.69 -37.66
CA GLY A 30 -68.43 2.39 -38.11
C GLY A 30 -68.05 2.43 -39.60
N ALA A 31 -67.19 1.47 -39.98
CA ALA A 31 -66.82 1.07 -41.34
C ALA A 31 -65.70 1.87 -42.04
N THR A 32 -64.45 1.53 -41.69
CA THR A 32 -63.45 0.89 -42.59
C THR A 32 -62.16 0.64 -41.80
N ARG A 33 -62.07 -0.50 -41.11
CA ARG A 33 -60.80 -0.99 -40.57
C ARG A 33 -60.24 -2.00 -41.57
N GLU A 34 -59.61 -1.49 -42.62
CA GLU A 34 -58.76 -2.35 -43.46
C GLU A 34 -57.59 -2.85 -42.60
N ALA A 35 -57.48 -4.16 -42.50
CA ALA A 35 -56.37 -4.83 -41.85
C ALA A 35 -55.09 -4.55 -42.66
N ALA A 36 -54.22 -3.67 -42.15
CA ALA A 36 -52.82 -3.69 -42.55
C ALA A 36 -52.25 -5.08 -42.21
N PRO A 37 -51.55 -5.76 -43.13
CA PRO A 37 -51.28 -7.18 -42.99
C PRO A 37 -50.27 -7.44 -41.87
N ASP A 38 -50.55 -8.45 -41.05
CA ASP A 38 -49.70 -9.05 -40.00
C ASP A 38 -48.28 -9.46 -40.49
N ILE A 39 -48.04 -9.36 -41.81
CA ILE A 39 -46.75 -9.52 -42.49
C ILE A 39 -45.80 -8.35 -42.20
N ASP A 40 -46.32 -7.12 -42.09
CA ASP A 40 -45.50 -5.90 -41.97
C ASP A 40 -44.85 -5.78 -40.58
N GLN A 41 -45.56 -6.19 -39.52
CA GLN A 41 -45.00 -6.24 -38.16
C GLN A 41 -43.99 -7.39 -37.97
N LYS A 42 -44.18 -8.53 -38.66
CA LYS A 42 -43.23 -9.64 -38.64
C LYS A 42 -41.96 -9.29 -39.42
N GLN A 43 -42.11 -8.59 -40.54
CA GLN A 43 -40.99 -8.10 -41.34
C GLN A 43 -40.20 -7.02 -40.57
N ALA A 44 -40.87 -6.05 -39.95
CA ALA A 44 -40.19 -5.03 -39.12
C ALA A 44 -39.44 -5.63 -37.92
N LYS A 45 -39.99 -6.66 -37.25
CA LYS A 45 -39.28 -7.39 -36.18
C LYS A 45 -38.09 -8.19 -36.70
N LYS A 46 -38.20 -8.77 -37.90
CA LYS A 46 -37.12 -9.49 -38.57
C LYS A 46 -36.01 -8.53 -39.01
N ASP A 47 -36.36 -7.39 -39.59
CA ASP A 47 -35.42 -6.35 -40.01
C ASP A 47 -34.70 -5.73 -38.80
N ALA A 48 -35.41 -5.53 -37.68
CA ALA A 48 -34.80 -5.10 -36.42
C ALA A 48 -33.85 -6.16 -35.83
N ALA A 49 -34.19 -7.44 -35.91
CA ALA A 49 -33.33 -8.53 -35.47
C ALA A 49 -32.10 -8.71 -36.38
N GLU A 50 -32.26 -8.54 -37.70
CA GLU A 50 -31.18 -8.55 -38.68
C GLU A 50 -30.26 -7.33 -38.52
N GLY A 51 -30.82 -6.14 -38.26
CA GLY A 51 -30.09 -4.93 -37.92
C GLY A 51 -29.26 -5.08 -36.64
N LYS A 52 -29.86 -5.63 -35.57
CA LYS A 52 -29.15 -5.93 -34.32
C LYS A 52 -28.03 -6.96 -34.52
N LYS A 53 -28.26 -7.99 -35.34
CA LYS A 53 -27.25 -9.00 -35.68
C LYS A 53 -26.09 -8.41 -36.50
N ALA A 54 -26.38 -7.48 -37.41
CA ALA A 54 -25.36 -6.77 -38.18
C ALA A 54 -24.52 -5.85 -37.28
N GLU A 55 -25.17 -5.16 -36.34
CA GLU A 55 -24.50 -4.33 -35.33
C GLU A 55 -23.61 -5.17 -34.40
N ASP A 56 -24.10 -6.31 -33.91
CA ASP A 56 -23.33 -7.24 -33.06
C ASP A 56 -22.10 -7.81 -33.81
N ASN A 57 -22.25 -8.13 -35.10
CA ASN A 57 -21.14 -8.61 -35.93
C ASN A 57 -20.09 -7.52 -36.15
N LYS A 58 -20.52 -6.31 -36.50
CA LYS A 58 -19.63 -5.15 -36.66
C LYS A 58 -18.90 -4.83 -35.35
N ARG A 59 -19.59 -4.93 -34.21
CA ARG A 59 -19.00 -4.74 -32.89
C ARG A 59 -17.91 -5.78 -32.60
N LYS A 60 -18.15 -7.06 -32.90
CA LYS A 60 -17.15 -8.13 -32.74
C LYS A 60 -15.90 -7.90 -33.61
N GLU A 61 -16.09 -7.48 -34.85
CA GLU A 61 -14.99 -7.15 -35.76
C GLU A 61 -14.13 -5.98 -35.23
N LEU A 62 -14.78 -4.90 -34.79
CA LEU A 62 -14.10 -3.74 -34.21
C LEU A 62 -13.35 -4.07 -32.92
N ILE A 63 -13.91 -4.94 -32.06
CA ILE A 63 -13.22 -5.44 -30.86
C ILE A 63 -11.95 -6.22 -31.26
N GLY A 64 -12.04 -7.13 -32.23
CA GLY A 64 -10.87 -7.89 -32.70
C GLY A 64 -9.77 -7.00 -33.30
N ALA A 65 -10.14 -5.98 -34.06
CA ALA A 65 -9.20 -4.98 -34.58
C ALA A 65 -8.55 -4.15 -33.46
N TYR A 66 -9.33 -3.72 -32.47
CA TYR A 66 -8.84 -2.98 -31.30
C TYR A 66 -7.87 -3.82 -30.47
N GLU A 67 -8.20 -5.08 -30.16
CA GLU A 67 -7.31 -5.99 -29.42
C GLU A 67 -5.97 -6.19 -30.14
N THR A 68 -5.99 -6.27 -31.47
CA THR A 68 -4.77 -6.39 -32.30
C THR A 68 -3.93 -5.11 -32.23
N ALA A 69 -4.56 -3.93 -32.31
CA ALA A 69 -3.88 -2.64 -32.21
C ALA A 69 -3.27 -2.40 -30.81
N VAL A 70 -3.99 -2.77 -29.74
CA VAL A 70 -3.51 -2.69 -28.35
C VAL A 70 -2.29 -3.58 -28.15
N LYS A 71 -2.31 -4.83 -28.66
CA LYS A 71 -1.15 -5.74 -28.63
C LYS A 71 0.08 -5.15 -29.33
N LEU A 72 -0.11 -4.37 -30.40
CA LEU A 72 0.99 -3.67 -31.08
C LEU A 72 1.50 -2.46 -30.28
N PHE A 73 0.61 -1.70 -29.64
CA PHE A 73 0.95 -0.44 -28.94
C PHE A 73 1.71 -0.65 -27.63
N VAL A 74 1.50 -1.76 -26.92
CA VAL A 74 2.23 -2.08 -25.67
C VAL A 74 3.75 -2.16 -25.88
N LYS A 75 4.24 -2.39 -27.11
CA LYS A 75 5.68 -2.48 -27.44
C LYS A 75 6.45 -1.15 -27.38
N THR A 76 5.82 0.02 -27.27
CA THR A 76 6.49 1.33 -27.49
C THR A 76 6.72 2.21 -26.23
N ARG A 77 6.55 1.70 -25.00
CA ARG A 77 6.83 2.46 -23.75
C ARG A 77 8.33 2.77 -23.55
N LEU A 78 8.82 3.87 -24.14
CA LEU A 78 10.23 4.29 -24.08
C LEU A 78 10.57 5.28 -22.95
N GLY A 79 9.59 6.00 -22.37
CA GLY A 79 9.84 7.08 -21.40
C GLY A 79 10.38 6.62 -20.04
N ARG A 80 9.78 5.58 -19.44
CA ARG A 80 10.22 5.06 -18.13
C ARG A 80 11.50 4.20 -18.22
N ARG A 81 11.75 3.59 -19.40
CA ARG A 81 12.97 2.85 -19.70
C ARG A 81 14.22 3.73 -19.64
N ALA A 82 14.13 4.98 -20.09
CA ALA A 82 15.25 5.92 -20.05
C ALA A 82 15.59 6.37 -18.61
N LEU A 83 14.58 6.62 -17.75
CA LEU A 83 14.79 6.90 -16.33
C LEU A 83 15.34 5.67 -15.60
N ARG A 84 14.76 4.50 -15.87
CA ARG A 84 15.24 3.22 -15.38
C ARG A 84 16.70 3.00 -15.75
N ASP A 85 17.08 3.06 -17.03
CA ASP A 85 18.46 2.81 -17.45
C ASP A 85 19.46 3.87 -16.90
N LYS A 86 18.97 5.07 -16.51
CA LYS A 86 19.76 6.13 -15.84
C LYS A 86 20.00 5.86 -14.34
N TYR A 87 19.01 5.33 -13.61
CA TYR A 87 19.10 5.09 -12.16
C TYR A 87 19.42 3.63 -11.81
N TRP A 88 18.92 2.68 -12.60
CA TRP A 88 19.29 1.26 -12.65
C TRP A 88 20.65 1.10 -13.35
N THR A 89 21.66 1.75 -12.79
CA THR A 89 23.06 1.61 -13.23
C THR A 89 23.60 0.21 -13.00
N ASP A 90 22.97 -0.59 -12.14
CA ASP A 90 23.33 -1.98 -11.85
C ASP A 90 22.26 -2.98 -12.31
N LYS A 91 22.30 -3.34 -13.59
CA LYS A 91 21.44 -4.35 -14.25
C LYS A 91 21.52 -5.75 -13.62
N ASP A 92 22.54 -5.98 -12.81
CA ASP A 92 22.89 -7.24 -12.19
C ASP A 92 22.62 -7.26 -10.68
N TRP A 93 21.80 -6.34 -10.15
CA TRP A 93 21.49 -6.29 -8.71
C TRP A 93 20.97 -7.61 -8.15
N HIS A 94 20.30 -8.44 -8.95
CA HIS A 94 19.77 -9.75 -8.56
C HIS A 94 20.90 -10.77 -8.33
N LYS A 95 22.05 -10.61 -9.00
CA LYS A 95 23.24 -11.44 -8.78
C LYS A 95 23.87 -11.18 -7.40
N ARG A 96 23.56 -10.02 -6.79
CA ARG A 96 24.15 -9.63 -5.49
C ARG A 96 23.72 -10.54 -4.35
N GLU A 97 22.55 -11.16 -4.46
CA GLU A 97 22.00 -12.11 -3.49
C GLU A 97 22.82 -13.41 -3.38
N TYR A 98 23.73 -13.64 -4.35
CA TYR A 98 24.61 -14.81 -4.44
C TYR A 98 26.09 -14.43 -4.26
N LEU A 99 26.39 -13.18 -3.90
CA LEU A 99 27.76 -12.76 -3.65
C LEU A 99 28.34 -13.48 -2.44
N ALA A 100 29.59 -13.92 -2.52
CA ALA A 100 30.29 -14.40 -1.35
C ALA A 100 30.19 -13.37 -0.20
N PRO A 101 30.02 -13.79 1.08
CA PRO A 101 29.85 -12.87 2.20
C PRO A 101 30.89 -11.75 2.27
N LYS A 102 32.16 -12.04 1.96
CA LYS A 102 33.23 -11.04 1.87
C LYS A 102 32.97 -9.91 0.86
N ASN A 103 32.26 -10.20 -0.24
CA ASN A 103 31.93 -9.23 -1.28
C ASN A 103 30.75 -8.36 -0.86
N ILE A 104 29.79 -8.92 -0.11
CA ILE A 104 28.70 -8.14 0.55
C ILE A 104 29.33 -7.15 1.52
N VAL A 105 30.20 -7.61 2.43
CA VAL A 105 30.92 -6.76 3.40
C VAL A 105 31.76 -5.70 2.70
N GLY A 106 32.46 -6.05 1.62
CA GLY A 106 33.24 -5.09 0.82
C GLY A 106 32.38 -3.99 0.20
N ARG A 107 31.18 -4.34 -0.29
CA ARG A 107 30.19 -3.37 -0.78
C ARG A 107 29.67 -2.50 0.36
N GLN A 108 29.26 -3.09 1.48
CA GLN A 108 28.79 -2.36 2.66
C GLN A 108 29.83 -1.34 3.13
N LYS A 109 31.11 -1.71 3.23
CA LYS A 109 32.21 -0.78 3.57
C LYS A 109 32.26 0.44 2.65
N LYS A 110 32.13 0.23 1.33
CA LYS A 110 32.15 1.30 0.33
C LYS A 110 30.94 2.22 0.47
N LEU A 111 29.75 1.65 0.62
CA LEU A 111 28.51 2.42 0.71
C LEU A 111 28.39 3.15 2.05
N PHE A 112 28.73 2.48 3.15
CA PHE A 112 28.73 3.04 4.50
C PHE A 112 29.52 4.34 4.57
N LYS A 113 30.78 4.34 4.11
CA LYS A 113 31.61 5.55 4.13
C LYS A 113 31.02 6.70 3.31
N LYS A 114 30.39 6.39 2.18
CA LYS A 114 29.69 7.38 1.35
C LYS A 114 28.45 7.91 2.07
N GLN A 115 27.67 7.03 2.70
CA GLN A 115 26.44 7.37 3.39
C GLN A 115 26.71 8.24 4.63
N ILE A 116 27.70 7.89 5.46
CA ILE A 116 28.11 8.74 6.59
C ILE A 116 28.52 10.13 6.12
N GLY A 117 29.34 10.22 5.07
CA GLY A 117 29.73 11.51 4.50
C GLY A 117 28.56 12.32 3.94
N TYR A 118 27.56 11.64 3.36
CA TYR A 118 26.33 12.27 2.87
C TYR A 118 25.48 12.80 4.04
N MET A 119 25.18 11.96 5.03
CA MET A 119 24.43 12.33 6.24
C MET A 119 25.07 13.51 6.95
N TRP A 120 26.38 13.43 7.19
CA TRP A 120 27.12 14.50 7.85
C TRP A 120 26.99 15.83 7.12
N LYS A 121 27.00 15.83 5.78
CA LYS A 121 26.93 17.06 4.99
C LYS A 121 25.50 17.61 4.89
N HIS A 122 24.50 16.75 4.80
CA HIS A 122 23.17 17.12 4.34
C HIS A 122 22.07 17.07 5.42
N SER A 123 22.25 16.33 6.51
CA SER A 123 21.30 16.32 7.63
C SER A 123 21.89 17.03 8.85
N PRO A 124 21.42 18.26 9.17
CA PRO A 124 21.71 18.91 10.44
C PRO A 124 21.41 18.01 11.65
N TYR A 125 20.24 17.34 11.65
CA TYR A 125 19.83 16.45 12.74
C TYR A 125 20.85 15.34 13.03
N MET A 126 21.24 14.60 11.98
CA MET A 126 22.19 13.50 12.13
C MET A 126 23.58 13.99 12.52
N ARG A 127 24.00 15.19 12.04
CA ARG A 127 25.27 15.78 12.46
C ARG A 127 25.25 16.08 13.97
N ILE A 128 24.20 16.74 14.46
CA ILE A 128 24.07 17.08 15.89
C ILE A 128 24.05 15.82 16.75
N LYS A 129 23.31 14.78 16.34
CA LYS A 129 23.30 13.48 17.05
C LYS A 129 24.69 12.83 17.07
N MET A 130 25.43 12.84 15.96
CA MET A 130 26.80 12.29 15.90
C MET A 130 27.79 13.12 16.75
N GLU A 131 27.68 14.44 16.74
CA GLU A 131 28.48 15.33 17.60
C GLU A 131 28.21 15.08 19.09
N GLY A 132 26.95 14.77 19.45
CA GLY A 132 26.58 14.33 20.81
C GLY A 132 27.24 13.03 21.25
N GLU A 133 27.57 12.14 20.32
CA GLU A 133 28.37 10.91 20.56
C GLU A 133 29.90 11.17 20.49
N GLY A 134 30.31 12.45 20.45
CA GLY A 134 31.72 12.86 20.42
C GLY A 134 32.40 12.77 19.04
N ILE A 135 31.64 12.56 17.95
CA ILE A 135 32.18 12.52 16.59
C ILE A 135 32.21 13.95 16.04
N ILE A 136 33.39 14.51 15.80
CA ILE A 136 33.52 15.91 15.32
C ILE A 136 33.69 16.02 13.80
N LYS A 137 34.03 14.91 13.12
CA LYS A 137 34.13 14.85 11.65
C LYS A 137 33.73 13.47 11.12
N ALA A 138 32.99 13.43 10.01
CA ALA A 138 32.63 12.19 9.31
C ALA A 138 33.82 11.24 9.00
N LYS A 139 35.02 11.80 8.78
CA LYS A 139 36.24 11.02 8.46
C LYS A 139 36.74 10.16 9.62
N GLU A 140 36.22 10.35 10.84
CA GLU A 140 36.53 9.51 11.99
C GLU A 140 35.86 8.13 11.93
N ILE A 141 34.76 8.03 11.17
CA ILE A 141 34.06 6.78 10.89
C ILE A 141 34.67 6.17 9.63
N LYS A 142 35.53 5.16 9.82
CA LYS A 142 36.41 4.62 8.79
C LYS A 142 36.05 3.20 8.38
N LYS A 143 35.49 2.42 9.32
CA LYS A 143 35.26 0.98 9.19
C LYS A 143 33.88 0.61 9.74
N LEU A 144 33.36 -0.56 9.38
CA LEU A 144 32.00 -0.98 9.79
C LEU A 144 31.90 -1.14 11.30
N GLU A 145 33.00 -1.48 11.96
CA GLU A 145 33.09 -1.64 13.41
C GLU A 145 32.93 -0.29 14.14
N ASP A 146 33.08 0.85 13.45
CA ASP A 146 32.77 2.16 14.02
C ASP A 146 31.25 2.41 14.09
N LEU A 147 30.41 1.50 13.56
CA LEU A 147 28.96 1.58 13.64
C LEU A 147 28.48 1.65 15.09
N GLU A 148 29.11 0.94 16.01
CA GLU A 148 28.76 0.95 17.45
C GLU A 148 28.86 2.35 18.08
N ARG A 149 29.67 3.25 17.51
CA ARG A 149 29.82 4.65 17.94
C ARG A 149 28.73 5.57 17.42
N LEU A 150 27.92 5.11 16.47
CA LEU A 150 26.88 5.91 15.83
C LEU A 150 25.58 5.87 16.64
N PRO A 151 24.82 6.97 16.67
CA PRO A 151 23.61 7.07 17.46
C PRO A 151 22.53 6.14 16.92
N PHE A 152 21.72 5.59 17.84
CA PHE A 152 20.44 4.97 17.52
C PHE A 152 19.41 6.04 17.17
N ILE A 153 18.58 5.76 16.16
CA ILE A 153 17.46 6.61 15.78
C ILE A 153 16.14 5.86 16.01
N SER A 154 15.22 6.48 16.73
CA SER A 154 13.88 5.94 16.99
C SER A 154 12.80 6.61 16.13
N ASN A 155 11.58 6.07 16.19
CA ASN A 155 10.41 6.73 15.60
C ASN A 155 10.13 8.11 16.19
N ALA A 156 10.35 8.26 17.51
CA ALA A 156 10.15 9.52 18.21
C ALA A 156 11.16 10.59 17.77
N ASP A 157 12.42 10.20 17.55
CA ASP A 157 13.47 11.07 17.02
C ASP A 157 13.07 11.68 15.66
N LEU A 158 12.59 10.83 14.74
CA LEU A 158 12.16 11.26 13.41
C LEU A 158 10.89 12.14 13.46
N SER A 159 9.91 11.79 14.30
CA SER A 159 8.70 12.60 14.50
C SER A 159 9.04 13.97 15.09
N GLY A 160 9.96 14.01 16.06
CA GLY A 160 10.41 15.23 16.71
C GLY A 160 11.10 16.17 15.71
N SER A 161 12.04 15.65 14.92
CA SER A 161 12.70 16.41 13.84
C SER A 161 11.68 17.05 12.89
N GLN A 162 10.68 16.28 12.44
CA GLN A 162 9.63 16.77 11.53
C GLN A 162 8.74 17.84 12.15
N SER A 163 8.44 17.72 13.44
CA SER A 163 7.61 18.67 14.19
C SER A 163 8.35 19.97 14.48
N GLU A 164 9.64 19.89 14.84
CA GLU A 164 10.48 21.04 15.17
C GLU A 164 10.94 21.82 13.92
N ALA A 165 11.14 21.13 12.79
CA ALA A 165 11.62 21.71 11.54
C ALA A 165 10.72 21.33 10.34
N PRO A 166 9.48 21.83 10.28
CA PRO A 166 8.56 21.52 9.18
C PRO A 166 9.05 22.07 7.83
N PRO A 167 8.59 21.50 6.69
CA PRO A 167 7.61 20.42 6.59
C PRO A 167 8.19 19.00 6.64
N TYR A 168 9.52 18.86 6.51
CA TYR A 168 10.17 17.56 6.27
C TYR A 168 11.11 17.11 7.39
N GLY A 169 11.35 17.96 8.39
CA GLY A 169 12.36 17.77 9.41
C GLY A 169 13.76 18.12 8.94
N ASP A 170 14.61 18.53 9.87
CA ASP A 170 16.05 18.75 9.66
C ASP A 170 16.83 17.42 9.54
N VAL A 171 16.14 16.29 9.65
CA VAL A 171 16.63 14.96 9.25
C VAL A 171 16.63 14.77 7.72
N CYS A 172 15.75 15.48 7.01
CA CYS A 172 15.65 15.38 5.55
C CYS A 172 16.87 16.01 4.86
N CYS A 173 17.50 15.27 3.95
CA CYS A 173 18.74 15.67 3.27
C CYS A 173 18.53 16.26 1.87
N VAL A 174 17.30 16.17 1.32
CA VAL A 174 17.01 16.61 -0.05
C VAL A 174 16.33 17.98 -0.04
N ALA A 175 16.56 18.76 -1.10
CA ALA A 175 15.86 20.02 -1.27
C ALA A 175 14.37 19.79 -1.56
N SER A 176 13.52 20.77 -1.23
CA SER A 176 12.06 20.64 -1.40
C SER A 176 11.62 20.38 -2.83
N ASP A 177 12.39 20.81 -3.84
CA ASP A 177 12.13 20.59 -5.27
C ASP A 177 12.57 19.19 -5.77
N GLU A 178 13.32 18.45 -4.95
CA GLU A 178 13.66 17.05 -5.20
C GLU A 178 12.63 16.07 -4.61
N VAL A 179 11.78 16.52 -3.68
CA VAL A 179 10.71 15.73 -3.07
C VAL A 179 9.60 15.47 -4.10
N THR A 180 9.18 14.21 -4.21
CA THR A 180 8.17 13.76 -5.18
C THR A 180 6.90 13.21 -4.55
N GLY A 181 6.92 12.92 -3.26
CA GLY A 181 5.77 12.37 -2.57
C GLY A 181 5.98 12.30 -1.07
N VAL A 182 4.87 12.41 -0.36
CA VAL A 182 4.77 12.25 1.09
C VAL A 182 3.65 11.28 1.37
N ALA A 183 3.95 10.24 2.16
CA ALA A 183 2.93 9.39 2.79
C ALA A 183 2.89 9.70 4.29
N THR A 184 1.79 9.36 4.95
CA THR A 184 1.65 9.53 6.41
C THR A 184 1.27 8.20 7.04
N SER A 185 1.64 8.00 8.30
CA SER A 185 1.10 6.89 9.09
C SER A 185 -0.24 7.28 9.72
N ASP A 186 -1.24 6.40 9.65
CA ASP A 186 -2.57 6.62 10.27
C ASP A 186 -2.60 6.39 11.79
N LYS A 187 -1.45 6.10 12.42
CA LYS A 187 -1.40 5.94 13.88
C LYS A 187 -1.50 7.31 14.55
N ALA A 188 -2.47 7.45 15.45
CA ALA A 188 -2.68 8.61 16.32
C ALA A 188 -1.51 8.79 17.31
N SER A 189 -0.33 9.17 16.82
CA SER A 189 0.70 9.79 17.66
C SER A 189 0.41 11.29 17.79
N ALA A 190 0.86 11.89 18.90
CA ALA A 190 0.69 13.32 19.19
C ALA A 190 1.23 14.27 18.10
N ALA A 191 2.06 13.76 17.17
CA ALA A 191 2.43 14.42 15.93
C ALA A 191 2.37 13.41 14.75
N PRO A 192 1.87 13.80 13.56
CA PRO A 192 1.88 12.96 12.37
C PRO A 192 3.31 12.69 11.89
N ARG A 193 3.58 11.47 11.42
CA ARG A 193 4.85 11.10 10.80
C ARG A 193 4.74 11.08 9.29
N TYR A 194 5.71 11.71 8.63
CA TYR A 194 5.76 11.84 7.18
C TYR A 194 6.88 10.99 6.57
N PHE A 195 6.53 10.17 5.57
CA PHE A 195 7.48 9.38 4.80
C PHE A 195 7.77 10.08 3.48
N ILE A 196 8.99 10.59 3.35
CA ILE A 196 9.39 11.48 2.26
C ILE A 196 10.11 10.68 1.19
N THR A 197 9.70 10.85 -0.07
CA THR A 197 10.33 10.23 -1.23
C THR A 197 10.89 11.27 -2.19
N SER A 198 12.06 11.01 -2.75
CA SER A 198 12.64 11.79 -3.85
C SER A 198 12.55 11.05 -5.18
N LYS A 199 12.84 11.75 -6.29
CA LYS A 199 12.96 11.14 -7.63
C LYS A 199 13.87 9.91 -7.64
N ARG A 200 14.94 9.91 -6.84
CA ARG A 200 15.88 8.79 -6.77
C ARG A 200 15.32 7.62 -5.98
N ASP A 201 14.62 7.88 -4.88
CA ASP A 201 14.01 6.80 -4.07
C ASP A 201 12.94 6.08 -4.88
N VAL A 202 12.09 6.84 -5.60
CA VAL A 202 11.08 6.28 -6.52
C VAL A 202 11.73 5.50 -7.67
N ALA A 203 12.87 5.98 -8.19
CA ALA A 203 13.60 5.28 -9.24
C ALA A 203 14.35 4.03 -8.75
N ASN A 204 14.53 3.86 -7.42
CA ASN A 204 15.25 2.75 -6.84
C ASN A 204 14.35 1.52 -6.65
N THR A 205 13.76 1.04 -7.74
CA THR A 205 12.70 0.03 -7.74
C THR A 205 13.16 -1.37 -7.37
N TYR A 206 14.47 -1.66 -7.42
CA TYR A 206 14.95 -3.04 -7.26
C TYR A 206 14.67 -3.64 -5.88
N ARG A 207 14.56 -2.82 -4.83
CA ARG A 207 14.18 -3.31 -3.50
C ARG A 207 12.79 -3.94 -3.51
N LEU A 208 11.89 -3.47 -4.37
CA LEU A 208 10.56 -4.05 -4.57
C LEU A 208 10.57 -5.10 -5.70
N ALA A 209 11.38 -4.93 -6.75
CA ALA A 209 11.45 -5.92 -7.83
C ALA A 209 12.07 -7.26 -7.39
N ARG A 210 13.02 -7.23 -6.45
CA ARG A 210 13.69 -8.41 -5.89
C ARG A 210 12.74 -9.45 -5.31
N PRO A 211 11.88 -9.12 -4.35
CA PRO A 211 10.91 -10.08 -3.82
C PRO A 211 9.96 -10.60 -4.90
N LEU A 212 9.50 -9.73 -5.81
CA LEU A 212 8.59 -10.12 -6.90
C LEU A 212 9.22 -11.13 -7.87
N ILE A 213 10.48 -10.92 -8.27
CA ILE A 213 11.22 -11.89 -9.09
C ILE A 213 11.41 -13.21 -8.34
N THR A 214 11.73 -13.14 -7.04
CA THR A 214 11.90 -14.31 -6.18
C THR A 214 10.60 -15.11 -6.06
N ALA A 215 9.46 -14.44 -5.90
CA ALA A 215 8.14 -15.06 -5.84
C ALA A 215 7.70 -15.66 -7.19
N GLY A 216 8.34 -15.27 -8.29
CA GLY A 216 8.01 -15.80 -9.61
C GLY A 216 6.98 -14.96 -10.39
N VAL A 217 6.86 -13.67 -10.08
CA VAL A 217 6.01 -12.74 -10.86
C VAL A 217 6.63 -12.48 -12.24
N ARG A 218 5.78 -12.47 -13.27
CA ARG A 218 6.13 -12.33 -14.69
C ARG A 218 5.22 -11.30 -15.35
N ALA A 219 5.63 -10.84 -16.54
CA ALA A 219 4.99 -9.74 -17.24
C ALA A 219 3.53 -10.02 -17.68
N ASP A 220 3.19 -11.30 -17.83
CA ASP A 220 1.88 -11.80 -18.19
C ASP A 220 0.95 -12.04 -17.00
N ASP A 221 1.42 -11.77 -15.77
CA ASP A 221 0.57 -11.87 -14.59
C ASP A 221 -0.48 -10.77 -14.56
N VAL A 222 -1.67 -11.15 -14.09
CA VAL A 222 -2.76 -10.25 -13.72
C VAL A 222 -2.79 -10.19 -12.20
N VAL A 223 -2.48 -9.01 -11.66
CA VAL A 223 -2.30 -8.79 -10.23
C VAL A 223 -3.51 -8.07 -9.66
N VAL A 224 -4.13 -8.64 -8.63
CA VAL A 224 -5.13 -7.94 -7.82
C VAL A 224 -4.48 -7.50 -6.51
N VAL A 225 -4.61 -6.22 -6.20
CA VAL A 225 -4.10 -5.62 -4.95
C VAL A 225 -5.29 -5.32 -4.06
N LEU A 226 -5.26 -5.86 -2.84
CA LEU A 226 -6.30 -5.73 -1.83
C LEU A 226 -6.09 -4.42 -1.04
N GLY A 227 -7.06 -3.52 -1.09
CA GLY A 227 -7.08 -2.28 -0.30
C GLY A 227 -6.44 -1.05 -0.95
N ASN A 228 -6.56 0.08 -0.24
CA ASN A 228 -6.20 1.40 -0.76
C ASN A 228 -4.68 1.56 -0.89
N SER A 229 -4.19 1.38 -2.11
CA SER A 229 -2.75 1.47 -2.40
C SER A 229 -2.19 2.89 -2.32
N GLU A 230 -3.01 3.95 -2.42
CA GLU A 230 -2.53 5.31 -2.67
C GLU A 230 -1.99 6.02 -1.42
N SER A 231 -2.55 5.76 -0.23
CA SER A 231 -2.02 6.28 1.05
C SER A 231 -0.97 5.35 1.67
N PHE A 232 -0.98 4.08 1.31
CA PHE A 232 -0.09 3.09 1.91
C PHE A 232 1.31 3.12 1.27
N TRP A 233 2.32 3.49 2.09
CA TRP A 233 3.69 3.77 1.65
C TRP A 233 4.33 2.64 0.82
N ALA A 234 3.97 1.37 1.05
CA ALA A 234 4.55 0.23 0.36
C ALA A 234 3.76 -0.20 -0.88
N PHE A 235 2.42 -0.11 -0.86
CA PHE A 235 1.57 -0.67 -1.92
C PHE A 235 1.62 0.20 -3.17
N LYS A 236 1.58 1.53 -3.05
CA LYS A 236 1.72 2.40 -4.23
C LYS A 236 3.05 2.16 -4.98
N PRO A 237 4.23 2.20 -4.33
CA PRO A 237 5.47 1.86 -5.00
C PRO A 237 5.49 0.44 -5.58
N LEU A 238 4.94 -0.54 -4.87
CA LEU A 238 4.84 -1.92 -5.37
C LEU A 238 3.99 -2.01 -6.64
N CYS A 239 2.83 -1.35 -6.67
CA CYS A 239 1.97 -1.22 -7.85
C CYS A 239 2.71 -0.58 -9.03
N GLU A 240 3.49 0.48 -8.79
CA GLU A 240 4.27 1.11 -9.85
C GLU A 240 5.35 0.16 -10.37
N VAL A 241 6.05 -0.59 -9.51
CA VAL A 241 7.03 -1.60 -9.96
C VAL A 241 6.37 -2.69 -10.80
N LEU A 242 5.23 -3.23 -10.38
CA LEU A 242 4.48 -4.22 -11.15
C LEU A 242 4.05 -3.68 -12.54
N LYS A 243 3.53 -2.45 -12.59
CA LYS A 243 3.05 -1.82 -13.84
C LYS A 243 4.19 -1.41 -14.78
N VAL A 244 5.32 -0.97 -14.23
CA VAL A 244 6.39 -0.31 -15.00
C VAL A 244 7.53 -1.25 -15.32
N ASP A 245 8.02 -1.96 -14.31
CA ASP A 245 9.22 -2.78 -14.44
C ASP A 245 8.88 -4.18 -14.94
N PHE A 246 7.75 -4.72 -14.49
CA PHE A 246 7.28 -6.04 -14.91
C PHE A 246 6.32 -5.95 -16.10
N GLY A 247 5.49 -4.89 -16.18
CA GLY A 247 4.49 -4.74 -17.23
C GLY A 247 3.19 -5.51 -16.98
N CYS A 248 2.94 -5.89 -15.72
CA CYS A 248 1.73 -6.61 -15.32
C CYS A 248 0.47 -5.75 -15.51
N LEU A 249 -0.67 -6.40 -15.72
CA LEU A 249 -1.96 -5.78 -15.47
C LEU A 249 -2.16 -5.74 -13.95
N VAL A 250 -2.34 -4.54 -13.38
CA VAL A 250 -2.58 -4.36 -11.95
C VAL A 250 -3.98 -3.78 -11.75
N ILE A 251 -4.81 -4.52 -11.03
CA ILE A 251 -6.19 -4.18 -10.69
C ILE A 251 -6.23 -3.92 -9.19
N MET A 252 -6.73 -2.75 -8.80
CA MET A 252 -6.83 -2.36 -7.41
C MET A 252 -8.29 -2.49 -7.01
N VAL A 253 -8.55 -3.21 -5.91
CA VAL A 253 -9.89 -3.42 -5.39
C VAL A 253 -9.90 -2.92 -3.95
N ASP A 254 -10.63 -1.83 -3.74
CA ASP A 254 -10.82 -1.24 -2.42
C ASP A 254 -12.05 -1.84 -1.72
N GLY A 255 -12.05 -1.71 -0.39
CA GLY A 255 -13.12 -2.20 0.47
C GLY A 255 -12.89 -3.64 0.94
N THR A 256 -13.91 -4.21 1.58
CA THR A 256 -13.85 -5.53 2.23
C THR A 256 -14.87 -6.52 1.67
N ASP A 257 -15.57 -6.16 0.59
CA ASP A 257 -16.58 -7.02 -0.04
C ASP A 257 -15.89 -8.19 -0.77
N ALA A 258 -15.84 -9.35 -0.12
CA ALA A 258 -15.23 -10.55 -0.66
C ALA A 258 -15.84 -10.99 -2.01
N LYS A 259 -17.15 -10.84 -2.20
CA LYS A 259 -17.82 -11.21 -3.46
C LYS A 259 -17.30 -10.38 -4.61
N LYS A 260 -17.21 -9.06 -4.44
CA LYS A 260 -16.66 -8.16 -5.44
C LYS A 260 -15.20 -8.51 -5.78
N HIS A 261 -14.39 -8.83 -4.78
CA HIS A 261 -13.00 -9.26 -5.02
C HIS A 261 -12.93 -10.54 -5.85
N MET A 262 -13.72 -11.56 -5.49
CA MET A 262 -13.75 -12.84 -6.20
C MET A 262 -14.33 -12.73 -7.62
N GLU A 263 -15.32 -11.86 -7.83
CA GLU A 263 -15.83 -11.54 -9.17
C GLU A 263 -14.74 -10.92 -10.05
N VAL A 264 -13.94 -9.99 -9.51
CA VAL A 264 -12.79 -9.40 -10.23
C VAL A 264 -11.73 -10.45 -10.52
N ILE A 265 -11.36 -11.26 -9.53
CA ILE A 265 -10.37 -12.35 -9.69
C ILE A 265 -10.81 -13.30 -10.80
N THR A 266 -12.08 -13.71 -10.80
CA THR A 266 -12.65 -14.63 -11.80
C THR A 266 -12.74 -13.99 -13.18
N HIS A 267 -13.24 -12.76 -13.26
CA HIS A 267 -13.46 -12.05 -14.53
C HIS A 267 -12.14 -11.81 -15.27
N PHE A 268 -11.14 -11.30 -14.56
CA PHE A 268 -9.84 -10.97 -15.15
C PHE A 268 -8.84 -12.12 -15.12
N LYS A 269 -9.22 -13.27 -14.53
CA LYS A 269 -8.36 -14.43 -14.34
C LYS A 269 -7.06 -14.05 -13.63
N ALA A 270 -7.19 -13.37 -12.49
CA ALA A 270 -6.04 -12.92 -11.71
C ALA A 270 -5.13 -14.08 -11.33
N THR A 271 -3.83 -13.91 -11.51
CA THR A 271 -2.80 -14.93 -11.21
C THR A 271 -2.02 -14.61 -9.94
N VAL A 272 -2.07 -13.37 -9.45
CA VAL A 272 -1.34 -12.91 -8.28
C VAL A 272 -2.25 -12.08 -7.38
N LEU A 273 -2.25 -12.36 -6.08
CA LEU A 273 -2.85 -11.50 -5.06
C LEU A 273 -1.78 -10.80 -4.23
N VAL A 274 -2.01 -9.53 -3.93
CA VAL A 274 -1.16 -8.72 -3.07
C VAL A 274 -2.01 -8.12 -1.96
N GLY A 275 -1.61 -8.28 -0.71
CA GLY A 275 -2.34 -7.73 0.45
C GLY A 275 -1.58 -7.95 1.75
N THR A 276 -2.19 -7.66 2.89
CA THR A 276 -1.67 -8.16 4.17
C THR A 276 -1.97 -9.65 4.33
N SER A 277 -1.25 -10.34 5.22
CA SER A 277 -1.49 -11.75 5.51
C SER A 277 -2.95 -11.99 5.95
N SER A 278 -3.46 -11.14 6.83
CA SER A 278 -4.85 -11.19 7.31
C SER A 278 -5.88 -10.96 6.18
N GLN A 279 -5.65 -9.99 5.29
CA GLN A 279 -6.57 -9.69 4.17
C GLN A 279 -6.67 -10.86 3.20
N VAL A 280 -5.53 -11.44 2.83
CA VAL A 280 -5.49 -12.57 1.88
C VAL A 280 -6.16 -13.80 2.49
N GLN A 281 -5.90 -14.09 3.77
CA GLN A 281 -6.54 -15.19 4.48
C GLN A 281 -8.07 -14.99 4.55
N ALA A 282 -8.52 -13.83 5.07
CA ALA A 282 -9.94 -13.55 5.26
C ALA A 282 -10.73 -13.56 3.95
N LEU A 283 -10.13 -13.08 2.85
CA LEU A 283 -10.76 -13.16 1.53
C LEU A 283 -10.99 -14.62 1.10
N GLY A 284 -9.98 -15.47 1.28
CA GLY A 284 -10.09 -16.90 0.94
C GLY A 284 -11.16 -17.61 1.77
N ASP A 285 -11.12 -17.44 3.10
CA ASP A 285 -12.10 -18.05 4.01
C ASP A 285 -13.53 -17.60 3.69
N THR A 286 -13.72 -16.30 3.41
CA THR A 286 -15.04 -15.75 3.07
C THR A 286 -15.49 -16.22 1.68
N ALA A 287 -14.58 -16.39 0.73
CA ALA A 287 -14.91 -16.90 -0.60
C ALA A 287 -15.45 -18.33 -0.52
N ASP A 288 -14.82 -19.20 0.27
CA ASP A 288 -15.28 -20.57 0.49
C ASP A 288 -16.66 -20.62 1.18
N LEU A 289 -16.89 -19.76 2.20
CA LEU A 289 -18.21 -19.61 2.84
C LEU A 289 -19.31 -19.18 1.85
N LEU A 290 -18.95 -18.40 0.84
CA LEU A 290 -19.86 -17.94 -0.22
C LEU A 290 -19.96 -18.93 -1.40
N GLY A 291 -19.30 -20.10 -1.32
CA GLY A 291 -19.27 -21.11 -2.37
C GLY A 291 -18.46 -20.70 -3.61
N MET A 292 -17.56 -19.73 -3.47
CA MET A 292 -16.62 -19.28 -4.50
C MET A 292 -15.25 -19.90 -4.23
N ASP A 293 -15.07 -21.15 -4.66
CA ASP A 293 -13.88 -21.98 -4.47
C ASP A 293 -12.56 -21.21 -4.74
N ALA A 294 -11.90 -20.76 -3.67
CA ALA A 294 -10.67 -19.98 -3.77
C ALA A 294 -9.49 -20.85 -4.25
N ALA A 295 -9.47 -22.11 -3.79
CA ALA A 295 -8.42 -23.09 -4.08
C ALA A 295 -8.30 -23.44 -5.56
N HIS A 296 -9.41 -23.43 -6.30
CA HIS A 296 -9.44 -23.68 -7.74
C HIS A 296 -9.58 -22.41 -8.58
N SER A 297 -9.32 -21.23 -7.99
CA SER A 297 -9.20 -19.99 -8.74
C SER A 297 -7.97 -19.98 -9.66
N THR A 298 -7.80 -18.92 -10.46
CA THR A 298 -6.60 -18.74 -11.30
C THR A 298 -5.38 -18.24 -10.53
N VAL A 299 -5.53 -17.93 -9.24
CA VAL A 299 -4.47 -17.38 -8.41
C VAL A 299 -3.42 -18.45 -8.17
N ARG A 300 -2.16 -18.13 -8.46
CA ARG A 300 -1.00 -19.04 -8.26
C ARG A 300 0.02 -18.50 -7.27
N LEU A 301 0.00 -17.19 -7.00
CA LEU A 301 0.91 -16.50 -6.10
C LEU A 301 0.16 -15.56 -5.14
N LEU A 302 0.53 -15.60 -3.88
CA LEU A 302 0.14 -14.65 -2.85
C LEU A 302 1.39 -13.89 -2.42
N ILE A 303 1.31 -12.57 -2.40
CA ILE A 303 2.39 -11.69 -1.93
C ILE A 303 1.87 -10.89 -0.76
N THR A 304 2.37 -11.20 0.43
CA THR A 304 1.94 -10.59 1.68
C THR A 304 3.00 -9.65 2.25
N GLY A 305 2.58 -8.73 3.10
CA GLY A 305 3.47 -7.87 3.87
C GLY A 305 2.71 -7.01 4.87
N GLY A 306 3.44 -6.23 5.65
CA GLY A 306 2.88 -5.30 6.66
C GLY A 306 2.54 -5.94 8.01
N GLU A 307 2.43 -7.27 8.06
CA GLU A 307 2.15 -8.07 9.25
C GLU A 307 3.08 -9.29 9.29
N ILE A 308 3.15 -9.98 10.44
CA ILE A 308 3.85 -11.26 10.54
C ILE A 308 3.17 -12.26 9.60
N GLY A 309 3.95 -12.88 8.71
CA GLY A 309 3.43 -13.81 7.72
C GLY A 309 4.21 -15.13 7.61
N ILE A 310 4.11 -15.74 6.43
CA ILE A 310 4.62 -17.07 6.10
C ILE A 310 6.13 -17.25 6.31
N GLY A 311 6.94 -16.20 6.14
CA GLY A 311 8.38 -16.28 6.39
C GLY A 311 8.72 -16.38 7.87
N SER A 312 7.77 -16.04 8.76
CA SER A 312 7.96 -15.99 10.20
C SER A 312 7.21 -17.10 10.96
N SER A 313 6.14 -17.66 10.40
CA SER A 313 5.45 -18.88 10.87
C SER A 313 5.07 -19.77 9.70
N GLU A 314 5.50 -21.03 9.78
CA GLU A 314 5.18 -22.07 8.79
C GLU A 314 3.68 -22.39 8.81
N GLU A 315 3.05 -22.35 9.99
CA GLU A 315 1.62 -22.62 10.19
C GLU A 315 0.74 -21.57 9.48
N ILE A 316 1.03 -20.27 9.69
CA ILE A 316 0.31 -19.17 9.01
C ILE A 316 0.40 -19.36 7.48
N GLY A 317 1.60 -19.70 7.01
CA GLY A 317 1.83 -19.96 5.61
C GLY A 317 1.04 -21.13 5.06
N LYS A 318 1.04 -22.25 5.78
CA LYS A 318 0.38 -23.48 5.36
C LYS A 318 -1.12 -23.28 5.20
N VAL A 319 -1.79 -22.69 6.20
CA VAL A 319 -3.24 -22.43 6.16
C VAL A 319 -3.60 -21.57 4.95
N MET A 320 -2.88 -20.46 4.74
CA MET A 320 -3.15 -19.54 3.64
C MET A 320 -2.94 -20.18 2.26
N GLN A 321 -1.92 -21.02 2.12
CA GLN A 321 -1.64 -21.72 0.86
C GLN A 321 -2.68 -22.81 0.58
N GLU A 322 -3.19 -23.48 1.62
CA GLU A 322 -4.24 -24.50 1.49
C GLU A 322 -5.56 -23.89 1.01
N VAL A 323 -5.97 -22.76 1.60
CA VAL A 323 -7.20 -22.05 1.21
C VAL A 323 -7.16 -21.58 -0.25
N TRP A 324 -6.03 -21.08 -0.71
CA TRP A 324 -5.90 -20.53 -2.06
C TRP A 324 -5.38 -21.52 -3.11
N GLY A 325 -4.88 -22.69 -2.71
CA GLY A 325 -4.17 -23.58 -3.63
C GLY A 325 -2.94 -22.93 -4.29
N ALA A 326 -2.39 -21.88 -3.67
CA ALA A 326 -1.39 -20.98 -4.26
C ALA A 326 -0.14 -20.88 -3.38
N LYS A 327 1.02 -20.56 -3.98
CA LYS A 327 2.23 -20.31 -3.20
C LYS A 327 2.20 -18.93 -2.56
N ALA A 328 2.59 -18.83 -1.28
CA ALA A 328 2.68 -17.56 -0.57
C ALA A 328 4.13 -17.09 -0.36
N PHE A 329 4.32 -15.78 -0.48
CA PHE A 329 5.59 -15.09 -0.28
C PHE A 329 5.37 -13.83 0.58
N GLU A 330 6.35 -13.50 1.42
CA GLU A 330 6.29 -12.38 2.34
C GLU A 330 7.36 -11.34 1.99
N ILE A 331 6.97 -10.07 2.06
CA ILE A 331 7.84 -8.91 1.95
C ILE A 331 7.80 -8.16 3.28
N TYR A 332 8.97 -7.99 3.89
CA TYR A 332 9.12 -7.25 5.13
C TYR A 332 9.85 -5.92 4.89
N GLY A 333 9.32 -4.86 5.50
CA GLY A 333 9.92 -3.54 5.48
C GLY A 333 9.26 -2.61 6.48
N CYS A 334 9.85 -1.44 6.66
CA CYS A 334 9.25 -0.35 7.41
C CYS A 334 9.26 0.92 6.57
N ALA A 335 8.27 1.78 6.81
CA ALA A 335 8.05 2.99 6.02
C ALA A 335 9.25 3.95 6.03
N ASP A 336 9.99 3.98 7.14
CA ASP A 336 11.12 4.87 7.35
C ASP A 336 12.34 4.54 6.48
N VAL A 337 12.61 3.25 6.25
CA VAL A 337 13.86 2.82 5.61
C VAL A 337 13.66 1.93 4.38
N GLY A 338 12.43 1.51 4.10
CA GLY A 338 12.03 0.76 2.91
C GLY A 338 11.89 -0.76 3.15
N ILE A 339 11.95 -1.52 2.05
CA ILE A 339 11.93 -2.98 2.10
C ILE A 339 13.26 -3.51 2.63
N LEU A 340 13.19 -4.38 3.64
CA LEU A 340 14.32 -4.88 4.40
C LEU A 340 14.63 -6.34 4.11
N ALA A 341 13.59 -7.15 3.95
CA ALA A 341 13.72 -8.59 3.79
C ALA A 341 12.58 -9.20 2.95
N TRP A 342 12.79 -10.43 2.47
CA TRP A 342 11.78 -11.16 1.70
C TRP A 342 11.91 -12.68 1.86
N SER A 343 10.79 -13.41 1.76
CA SER A 343 10.80 -14.87 1.77
C SER A 343 11.24 -15.46 0.42
N CYS A 344 11.52 -16.76 0.40
CA CYS A 344 11.84 -17.51 -0.82
C CYS A 344 11.11 -18.85 -0.83
N ASP A 345 11.30 -19.64 -1.90
CA ASP A 345 10.69 -20.98 -2.04
C ASP A 345 11.00 -21.95 -0.89
N ALA A 346 12.03 -21.69 -0.06
CA ALA A 346 12.32 -22.50 1.12
C ALA A 346 11.34 -22.26 2.28
N GLN A 347 10.53 -21.19 2.23
CA GLN A 347 9.50 -20.83 3.22
C GLN A 347 9.96 -20.88 4.68
N HIS A 348 11.22 -20.54 4.91
CA HIS A 348 11.82 -20.57 6.24
C HIS A 348 12.68 -19.31 6.42
N GLY A 349 12.14 -18.33 7.14
CA GLY A 349 12.78 -17.03 7.35
C GLY A 349 12.74 -16.09 6.13
N LEU A 350 13.14 -14.86 6.37
CA LEU A 350 13.21 -13.77 5.40
C LEU A 350 14.66 -13.39 5.13
N HIS A 351 15.08 -13.43 3.88
CA HIS A 351 16.41 -13.00 3.44
C HIS A 351 16.57 -11.49 3.58
N LEU A 352 17.64 -11.06 4.25
CA LEU A 352 17.97 -9.65 4.46
C LEU A 352 18.59 -9.01 3.22
N MET A 353 18.26 -7.74 2.93
CA MET A 353 18.87 -6.97 1.84
C MET A 353 20.27 -6.42 2.20
N GLU A 354 21.19 -7.31 2.56
CA GLU A 354 22.52 -6.92 3.10
C GLU A 354 23.41 -6.16 2.10
N ASP A 355 23.08 -6.17 0.81
CA ASP A 355 23.77 -5.37 -0.19
C ASP A 355 23.45 -3.86 -0.14
N ASP A 356 22.39 -3.51 0.60
CA ASP A 356 21.84 -2.15 0.72
C ASP A 356 21.75 -1.63 2.15
N TYR A 357 21.86 -2.52 3.13
CA TYR A 357 21.65 -2.24 4.55
C TYR A 357 22.71 -2.95 5.38
N ILE A 358 22.97 -2.40 6.57
CA ILE A 358 23.64 -3.13 7.67
C ILE A 358 22.56 -3.48 8.69
N PHE A 359 22.55 -4.73 9.14
CA PHE A 359 21.60 -5.25 10.12
C PHE A 359 22.33 -5.73 11.36
N GLU A 360 21.79 -5.32 12.51
CA GLU A 360 22.20 -5.70 13.84
C GLU A 360 20.97 -6.29 14.55
N VAL A 361 21.17 -7.25 15.46
CA VAL A 361 20.11 -7.73 16.35
C VAL A 361 20.61 -7.47 17.76
N ILE A 362 19.94 -6.56 18.48
CA ILE A 362 20.42 -6.06 19.78
C ILE A 362 19.47 -6.44 20.91
N ASP A 363 20.00 -6.55 22.13
CA ASP A 363 19.15 -6.52 23.31
C ASP A 363 18.60 -5.09 23.48
N PRO A 364 17.27 -4.89 23.54
CA PRO A 364 16.66 -3.57 23.56
C PRO A 364 16.96 -2.76 24.82
N LYS A 365 17.40 -3.40 25.91
CA LYS A 365 17.79 -2.79 27.19
C LYS A 365 19.28 -2.44 27.20
N THR A 366 20.14 -3.40 26.88
CA THR A 366 21.61 -3.20 26.95
C THR A 366 22.18 -2.53 25.71
N LYS A 367 21.44 -2.56 24.59
CA LYS A 367 21.84 -2.06 23.27
C LYS A 367 23.06 -2.76 22.68
N GLN A 368 23.43 -3.92 23.21
CA GLN A 368 24.51 -4.77 22.71
C GLN A 368 23.96 -5.81 21.74
N GLU A 369 24.76 -6.20 20.74
CA GLU A 369 24.39 -7.30 19.84
C GLU A 369 24.20 -8.61 20.62
N VAL A 370 23.15 -9.36 20.25
CA VAL A 370 22.91 -10.70 20.78
C VAL A 370 23.61 -11.75 19.93
N SER A 371 23.86 -12.93 20.49
CA SER A 371 24.38 -14.06 19.73
C SER A 371 23.39 -14.52 18.65
N VAL A 372 23.91 -15.03 17.52
CA VAL A 372 23.07 -15.65 16.47
C VAL A 372 22.16 -16.73 17.09
N GLY A 373 20.89 -16.75 16.70
CA GLY A 373 19.87 -17.62 17.27
C GLY A 373 19.16 -17.09 18.52
N ALA A 374 19.67 -16.05 19.18
CA ALA A 374 18.96 -15.37 20.26
C ALA A 374 17.94 -14.35 19.72
N GLU A 375 16.89 -14.09 20.50
CA GLU A 375 15.94 -13.02 20.21
C GLU A 375 16.52 -11.65 20.58
N GLY A 376 16.28 -10.68 19.71
CA GLY A 376 16.61 -9.29 19.97
C GLY A 376 15.89 -8.35 19.01
N GLU A 377 16.01 -7.06 19.24
CA GLU A 377 15.45 -6.03 18.38
C GLU A 377 16.28 -5.89 17.09
N LEU A 378 15.60 -5.92 15.95
CA LEU A 378 16.23 -5.63 14.66
C LEU A 378 16.56 -4.14 14.56
N VAL A 379 17.82 -3.85 14.28
CA VAL A 379 18.33 -2.51 14.03
C VAL A 379 18.93 -2.45 12.63
N VAL A 380 18.66 -1.35 11.92
CA VAL A 380 19.03 -1.22 10.51
C VAL A 380 19.69 0.12 10.19
N THR A 381 20.75 0.07 9.38
CA THR A 381 21.41 1.24 8.80
C THR A 381 21.27 1.21 7.27
N PRO A 382 20.39 2.02 6.67
CA PRO A 382 20.29 2.12 5.21
C PRO A 382 21.53 2.78 4.59
N LEU A 383 22.10 2.15 3.57
CA LEU A 383 23.35 2.61 2.95
C LEU A 383 23.16 3.42 1.66
N LEU A 384 21.92 3.59 1.22
CA LEU A 384 21.58 4.23 -0.06
C LEU A 384 20.41 5.22 0.02
N ASN A 385 19.73 5.34 1.17
CA ASN A 385 18.58 6.24 1.31
C ASN A 385 19.03 7.70 1.14
N GLN A 386 18.27 8.47 0.36
CA GLN A 386 18.62 9.86 0.08
C GLN A 386 17.80 10.85 0.91
N THR A 387 16.49 10.68 1.04
CA THR A 387 15.62 11.64 1.75
C THR A 387 15.91 11.68 3.24
N VAL A 388 15.67 10.57 3.94
CA VAL A 388 15.82 10.45 5.39
C VAL A 388 16.86 9.36 5.71
N PRO A 389 18.16 9.63 5.52
CA PRO A 389 19.19 8.70 5.88
C PRO A 389 19.43 8.68 7.41
N VAL A 390 19.52 7.49 7.98
CA VAL A 390 19.65 7.26 9.43
C VAL A 390 20.73 6.24 9.74
N THR A 391 21.23 6.24 10.97
CA THR A 391 22.11 5.21 11.52
C THR A 391 21.37 4.43 12.57
N ARG A 392 21.63 3.12 12.65
CA ARG A 392 21.12 2.23 13.70
C ARG A 392 19.65 2.51 14.04
N TYR A 393 18.80 2.53 13.03
CA TYR A 393 17.38 2.77 13.21
C TYR A 393 16.72 1.58 13.91
N ARG A 394 16.03 1.87 15.01
CA ARG A 394 15.35 0.91 15.88
C ARG A 394 13.97 0.60 15.33
N THR A 395 13.83 -0.58 14.71
CA THR A 395 12.59 -1.02 14.06
C THR A 395 11.47 -1.33 15.06
N GLN A 396 11.83 -1.58 16.32
CA GLN A 396 10.94 -2.11 17.35
C GLN A 396 10.37 -3.50 17.00
N ASP A 397 10.98 -4.23 16.07
CA ASP A 397 10.61 -5.61 15.74
C ASP A 397 11.58 -6.57 16.42
N ILE A 398 11.06 -7.53 17.18
CA ILE A 398 11.85 -8.61 17.78
C ILE A 398 12.01 -9.72 16.76
N VAL A 399 13.26 -10.13 16.53
CA VAL A 399 13.63 -11.12 15.53
C VAL A 399 14.63 -12.12 16.08
N THR A 400 14.75 -13.24 15.38
CA THR A 400 15.86 -14.17 15.54
C THR A 400 16.66 -14.23 14.23
N MET A 401 17.97 -14.05 14.29
CA MET A 401 18.86 -14.28 13.15
C MET A 401 19.12 -15.78 12.98
N LEU A 402 18.84 -16.33 11.79
CA LEU A 402 19.08 -17.73 11.48
C LEU A 402 20.55 -17.97 11.13
N ALA A 403 21.16 -19.00 11.73
CA ALA A 403 22.55 -19.36 11.49
C ALA A 403 22.77 -20.13 10.18
N ASP A 404 21.80 -20.97 9.81
CA ASP A 404 21.99 -21.94 8.74
C ASP A 404 21.87 -21.30 7.34
N PRO A 405 22.66 -21.76 6.35
CA PRO A 405 22.45 -21.41 4.95
C PRO A 405 21.05 -21.81 4.48
N CYS A 406 20.47 -21.02 3.58
CA CYS A 406 19.20 -21.37 2.96
C CYS A 406 19.38 -22.40 1.84
N GLY A 407 18.43 -23.33 1.69
CA GLY A 407 18.38 -24.26 0.57
C GLY A 407 18.28 -23.58 -0.81
N CYS A 408 17.83 -22.32 -0.86
CA CYS A 408 17.76 -21.53 -2.09
C CYS A 408 19.14 -20.99 -2.57
N ARG A 409 20.21 -21.23 -1.81
CA ARG A 409 21.61 -20.85 -2.10
C ARG A 409 21.93 -19.36 -2.12
N ARG A 410 20.99 -18.49 -1.76
CA ARG A 410 21.31 -17.08 -1.46
C ARG A 410 22.27 -17.01 -0.28
N SER A 411 23.24 -16.12 -0.38
CA SER A 411 24.31 -15.96 0.61
C SER A 411 23.99 -14.95 1.72
N VAL A 412 22.92 -14.16 1.55
CA VAL A 412 22.46 -13.19 2.54
C VAL A 412 21.78 -13.90 3.72
N ARG A 413 22.03 -13.37 4.93
CA ARG A 413 21.46 -13.86 6.19
C ARG A 413 19.93 -13.83 6.17
N ARG A 414 19.33 -14.63 7.04
CA ARG A 414 17.87 -14.71 7.21
C ARG A 414 17.45 -14.37 8.63
N ILE A 415 16.26 -13.80 8.76
CA ILE A 415 15.61 -13.55 10.05
C ILE A 415 14.25 -14.22 10.13
N VAL A 416 13.78 -14.48 11.35
CA VAL A 416 12.39 -14.79 11.66
C VAL A 416 11.86 -13.67 12.54
N ILE A 417 10.73 -13.06 12.17
CA ILE A 417 10.09 -12.03 12.97
C ILE A 417 9.23 -12.71 14.03
N LYS A 418 9.31 -12.25 15.27
CA LYS A 418 8.60 -12.85 16.41
C LYS A 418 7.39 -12.03 16.81
N ARG A 419 7.59 -10.71 17.00
CA ARG A 419 6.60 -9.76 17.51
C ARG A 419 7.11 -8.33 17.42
N ARG A 420 6.26 -7.36 17.71
CA ARG A 420 6.70 -6.00 18.06
C ARG A 420 7.23 -5.97 19.50
N LEU A 421 8.17 -5.07 19.77
CA LEU A 421 8.73 -4.86 21.11
C LEU A 421 7.66 -4.43 22.12
N ALA A 422 6.67 -3.65 21.67
CA ALA A 422 5.55 -3.19 22.49
C ALA A 422 4.49 -4.28 22.77
N GLU A 423 4.51 -5.38 22.00
CA GLU A 423 3.63 -6.53 22.24
C GLU A 423 4.27 -7.41 23.31
N GLU A 424 3.48 -7.86 24.28
CA GLU A 424 3.95 -8.86 25.24
C GLU A 424 4.35 -10.17 24.51
N PRO A 425 5.32 -10.93 25.01
CA PRO A 425 5.61 -12.25 24.47
C PRO A 425 4.35 -13.11 24.51
N VAL A 426 3.85 -13.50 23.34
CA VAL A 426 2.74 -14.44 23.26
C VAL A 426 3.29 -15.83 23.62
N GLU A 427 2.96 -16.34 24.80
CA GLU A 427 3.07 -17.77 25.06
C GLU A 427 2.06 -18.46 24.14
N LEU A 428 2.56 -19.23 23.16
CA LEU A 428 1.69 -20.04 22.32
C LEU A 428 0.91 -21.00 23.23
N PRO A 429 -0.43 -21.02 23.18
CA PRO A 429 -1.18 -22.00 23.95
C PRO A 429 -0.77 -23.41 23.49
N PRO A 430 -0.73 -24.40 24.40
CA PRO A 430 -0.48 -25.78 24.01
C PRO A 430 -1.49 -26.20 22.95
N VAL A 431 -1.03 -26.85 21.88
CA VAL A 431 -1.87 -27.32 20.78
C VAL A 431 -3.02 -28.16 21.35
N ILE A 432 -4.23 -27.59 21.34
CA ILE A 432 -5.44 -28.31 21.73
C ILE A 432 -5.86 -29.12 20.49
N PRO A 433 -6.01 -30.46 20.60
CA PRO A 433 -6.49 -31.27 19.49
C PRO A 433 -7.93 -30.87 19.12
N GLU A 434 -8.21 -30.83 17.81
CA GLU A 434 -9.45 -30.34 17.22
C GLU A 434 -10.74 -30.94 17.81
N LYS A 435 -11.67 -30.06 18.18
CA LYS A 435 -13.01 -29.87 17.57
C LYS A 435 -13.95 -29.28 18.62
N GLU A 436 -14.51 -28.11 18.34
CA GLU A 436 -15.92 -27.85 18.62
C GLU A 436 -16.43 -26.72 17.71
N HIS A 437 -17.63 -26.95 17.16
CA HIS A 437 -18.33 -26.10 16.20
C HIS A 437 -18.67 -24.74 16.84
N ILE A 438 -18.29 -23.64 16.18
CA ILE A 438 -18.76 -22.30 16.52
C ILE A 438 -19.58 -21.80 15.34
N ASP A 439 -20.83 -21.42 15.62
CA ASP A 439 -21.78 -20.85 14.66
C ASP A 439 -21.30 -19.47 14.15
N PRO A 440 -21.32 -19.17 12.83
CA PRO A 440 -20.84 -17.89 12.32
C PRO A 440 -21.98 -16.87 12.20
N GLU A 441 -21.91 -15.78 12.97
CA GLU A 441 -22.39 -14.49 12.50
C GLU A 441 -21.19 -13.70 11.93
N PRO A 442 -21.19 -13.27 10.65
CA PRO A 442 -20.06 -12.57 10.07
C PRO A 442 -20.24 -11.05 10.20
N THR A 443 -19.56 -10.44 11.17
CA THR A 443 -19.24 -9.01 11.14
C THR A 443 -17.73 -8.85 11.11
N LEU A 444 -17.22 -8.32 10.00
CA LEU A 444 -15.83 -7.91 9.84
C LEU A 444 -15.48 -6.89 10.94
N VAL A 445 -14.64 -7.28 11.90
CA VAL A 445 -13.98 -6.31 12.79
C VAL A 445 -12.89 -5.62 11.98
N GLY A 446 -13.21 -4.44 11.49
CA GLY A 446 -12.26 -3.57 10.80
C GLY A 446 -11.14 -3.13 11.74
N VAL A 447 -9.90 -3.33 11.32
CA VAL A 447 -8.75 -2.70 11.97
C VAL A 447 -8.74 -1.22 11.55
N GLY A 448 -9.43 -0.39 12.33
CA GLY A 448 -9.23 1.05 12.49
C GLY A 448 -9.17 1.92 11.24
N ALA A 449 -10.32 2.20 10.61
CA ALA A 449 -10.59 3.54 10.12
C ALA A 449 -11.09 4.35 11.31
N GLY A 450 -10.40 5.43 11.68
CA GLY A 450 -10.84 6.29 12.77
C GLY A 450 -12.22 6.88 12.48
N SER A 451 -13.22 6.41 13.21
CA SER A 451 -14.54 7.04 13.30
C SER A 451 -14.83 7.39 14.75
N SER A 452 -14.65 8.66 15.08
CA SER A 452 -15.47 9.33 16.10
C SER A 452 -15.94 10.66 15.51
N LEU A 453 -16.92 10.58 14.63
CA LEU A 453 -17.84 11.68 14.35
C LEU A 453 -19.23 11.13 14.63
N GLU A 454 -19.64 11.21 15.89
CA GLU A 454 -21.04 11.20 16.32
C GLU A 454 -21.05 11.61 17.79
N ASN A 455 -21.17 12.91 18.01
CA ASN A 455 -21.78 13.61 19.16
C ASN A 455 -21.46 15.10 19.00
N LEU A 456 -22.04 15.72 17.99
CA LEU A 456 -22.24 17.16 17.92
C LEU A 456 -23.71 17.36 17.60
N ASP A 457 -24.51 17.48 18.65
CA ASP A 457 -25.87 18.00 18.57
C ASP A 457 -25.80 19.41 17.99
N TRP A 458 -26.17 19.52 16.72
CA TRP A 458 -26.39 20.78 16.04
C TRP A 458 -27.85 21.21 16.27
N GLU A 459 -28.07 22.16 17.18
CA GLU A 459 -29.33 22.91 17.26
C GLU A 459 -29.26 24.14 16.33
N PRO A 460 -30.30 24.42 15.53
CA PRO A 460 -30.32 25.59 14.67
C PRO A 460 -30.59 26.88 15.48
N PRO A 461 -29.95 28.02 15.18
CA PRO A 461 -30.24 29.26 15.88
C PRO A 461 -31.56 29.87 15.37
N SER A 462 -32.57 29.94 16.25
CA SER A 462 -33.71 30.84 16.09
C SER A 462 -33.41 32.21 16.67
N GLU A 463 -33.79 33.24 15.93
CA GLU A 463 -33.62 34.66 16.19
C GLU A 463 -34.21 35.17 17.52
N LYS A 464 -33.68 36.34 17.94
CA LYS A 464 -34.15 37.31 18.97
C LYS A 464 -33.70 36.96 20.39
N GLY A 465 -33.02 37.80 21.15
CA GLY A 465 -32.65 39.20 21.00
C GLY A 465 -32.25 39.72 22.39
N ASP A 466 -31.32 40.67 22.40
CA ASP A 466 -31.12 41.70 23.44
C ASP A 466 -30.74 41.33 24.90
N LYS A 467 -29.54 41.83 25.24
CA LYS A 467 -29.21 42.72 26.38
C LYS A 467 -28.50 42.15 27.62
N LYS A 468 -27.29 42.73 27.80
CA LYS A 468 -26.59 43.20 29.01
C LYS A 468 -25.53 42.29 29.67
N SER A 469 -24.28 42.74 29.50
CA SER A 469 -23.06 42.56 30.31
C SER A 469 -23.22 43.00 31.79
N PRO A 470 -22.16 42.99 32.63
CA PRO A 470 -21.10 41.99 32.87
C PRO A 470 -20.87 41.72 34.39
N ALA A 471 -19.88 40.87 34.71
CA ALA A 471 -18.83 41.09 35.75
C ALA A 471 -18.64 39.99 36.82
N ASN A 472 -17.34 39.86 37.18
CA ASN A 472 -16.72 39.40 38.43
C ASN A 472 -16.65 37.89 38.71
N GLU A 473 -15.46 37.28 38.76
CA GLU A 473 -14.32 37.40 39.72
C GLU A 473 -14.41 36.39 40.87
N SER A 474 -13.23 35.95 41.32
CA SER A 474 -12.88 35.20 42.54
C SER A 474 -13.20 33.70 42.52
N SER A 475 -12.21 32.81 42.42
CA SER A 475 -11.07 32.48 43.30
C SER A 475 -11.40 31.36 44.28
N ASP A 476 -10.35 30.60 44.59
CA ASP A 476 -10.22 29.61 45.65
C ASP A 476 -10.89 28.26 45.40
N LYS A 477 -10.32 27.10 45.75
CA LYS A 477 -8.99 26.60 46.14
C LYS A 477 -9.31 25.17 46.61
N ILE A 478 -8.46 24.20 46.26
CA ILE A 478 -8.10 23.02 47.08
C ILE A 478 -9.28 22.07 47.38
N GLU A 479 -9.30 20.85 46.87
CA GLU A 479 -8.45 19.73 47.32
C GLU A 479 -8.35 18.63 46.25
#